data_AF-A0A0P9UR02-F1
#
_entry.id   AF-A0A0P9UR02-F1
#
_cell.length_a   1.000
_cell.length_b   1.000
_cell.length_c   1.000
_cell.angle_alpha   90.00
_cell.angle_beta   90.00
_cell.angle_gamma   90.00
#
_symmetry.space_group_name_H-M   'P 1'
#
loop_
_entity.id
_entity.type
_entity.pdbx_description
1 polymer ?
#
loop_
_entity_poly.entity_id
_entity_poly.type
_entity_poly.pdbx_seq_one_letter_code
_entity_poly.pdbx_strand_id
1 'polypeptide(L)' 'MNFLGCDGMWQLQSDGTPVCTGQLQTFTVQEMRDSLSPAITAEQRMEITGALFALFVFVWVCKTVRNAF' A
#
# COMPACT_ATOMS: atom_id res chain seq x y z
N MET A 1 -17.77 4.19 -7.32
CA MET A 1 -17.86 5.29 -6.34
C MET A 1 -16.62 6.14 -6.53
N ASN A 2 -16.77 7.46 -6.69
CA ASN A 2 -15.64 8.37 -6.94
C ASN A 2 -15.15 8.95 -5.62
N PHE A 3 -13.85 9.12 -5.49
CA PHE A 3 -13.18 9.76 -4.36
C PHE A 3 -12.97 11.24 -4.65
N LEU A 4 -13.14 12.08 -3.64
CA LEU A 4 -12.82 13.50 -3.72
C LEU A 4 -11.37 13.68 -3.27
N GLY A 5 -10.54 14.22 -4.14
CA GLY A 5 -9.19 14.63 -3.83
C GLY A 5 -9.02 16.14 -3.99
N CYS A 6 -7.98 16.67 -3.36
CA CYS A 6 -7.59 18.06 -3.46
C CYS A 6 -6.21 18.13 -4.09
N ASP A 7 -6.06 18.90 -5.16
CA ASP A 7 -4.76 19.18 -5.80
C ASP A 7 -3.87 20.10 -4.93
N GLY A 8 -4.47 20.73 -3.91
CA GLY A 8 -3.80 21.54 -2.89
C GLY A 8 -3.81 20.90 -1.50
N MET A 9 -3.88 21.72 -0.46
CA MET A 9 -3.97 21.24 0.92
C MET A 9 -5.42 21.16 1.38
N TRP A 10 -5.75 20.08 2.10
CA TRP A 10 -6.96 20.01 2.89
C TRP A 10 -6.78 20.82 4.16
N GLN A 11 -7.64 21.81 4.37
CA GLN A 11 -7.72 22.59 5.60
C GLN A 11 -9.04 22.29 6.31
N LEU A 12 -9.01 22.18 7.64
CA LEU A 12 -10.22 22.21 8.43
C LEU A 12 -10.56 23.67 8.75
N GLN A 13 -11.78 24.09 8.40
CA GLN A 13 -12.30 25.35 8.86
C GLN A 13 -12.75 25.26 10.33
N SER A 14 -12.97 26.42 10.96
CA SER A 14 -13.39 26.51 12.37
C SER A 14 -14.74 25.87 12.66
N ASP A 15 -15.55 25.61 11.62
CA ASP A 15 -16.82 24.89 11.70
C ASP A 15 -16.67 23.35 11.53
N GLY A 16 -15.43 22.87 11.36
CA GLY A 16 -15.11 21.46 11.18
C GLY A 16 -15.27 20.95 9.74
N THR A 17 -15.61 21.82 8.78
CA THR A 17 -15.73 21.41 7.38
C THR A 17 -14.36 21.29 6.72
N PRO A 18 -14.11 20.21 5.95
CA PRO A 18 -12.89 20.08 5.17
C PRO A 18 -13.01 20.91 3.88
N VAL A 19 -12.17 21.93 3.74
CA VAL A 19 -12.06 22.76 2.54
C VAL A 19 -10.75 22.47 1.82
N CYS A 20 -10.85 22.28 0.52
CA CYS A 20 -9.69 22.20 -0.37
C CYS A 20 -9.28 23.62 -0.75
N THR A 21 -8.01 23.99 -0.51
CA THR A 21 -7.49 25.31 -0.92
C THR A 21 -7.22 25.41 -2.43
N GLY A 22 -7.14 24.26 -3.12
CA GLY A 22 -6.89 24.13 -4.56
C GLY A 22 -8.13 23.70 -5.34
N GLN A 23 -7.93 23.06 -6.49
CA GLN A 23 -9.03 22.47 -7.25
C GLN A 23 -9.47 21.14 -6.66
N LEU A 24 -10.78 20.99 -6.56
CA LEU A 24 -11.45 19.76 -6.12
C LEU A 24 -11.54 18.83 -7.32
N GLN A 25 -10.89 17.68 -7.24
CA GLN A 25 -10.82 16.69 -8.30
C GLN A 25 -11.55 15.42 -7.87
N THR A 26 -12.26 14.79 -8.81
CA THR A 26 -12.88 13.49 -8.57
C THR A 26 -12.01 12.41 -9.17
N PHE A 27 -11.46 11.55 -8.31
CA PHE A 27 -10.67 10.41 -8.72
C PHE A 27 -11.52 9.14 -8.68
N THR A 28 -11.33 8.27 -9.64
CA THR A 28 -11.85 6.90 -9.57
C THR A 28 -11.03 6.08 -8.55
N VAL A 29 -11.58 4.92 -8.15
CA VAL A 29 -10.86 3.98 -7.26
C VAL A 29 -9.53 3.52 -7.88
N GLN A 30 -9.49 3.37 -9.20
CA GLN A 30 -8.27 2.99 -9.92
C GLN A 30 -7.21 4.08 -9.88
N GLU A 31 -7.58 5.33 -10.17
CA GLU A 31 -6.63 6.45 -10.16
C GLU A 31 -6.06 6.73 -8.76
N MET A 32 -6.89 6.61 -7.71
CA MET A 32 -6.42 6.68 -6.33
C MET A 32 -5.46 5.53 -5.99
N ARG A 33 -5.74 4.30 -6.44
CA ARG A 33 -4.84 3.16 -6.22
C ARG A 33 -3.50 3.36 -6.91
N ASP A 34 -3.51 3.86 -8.14
CA ASP A 34 -2.28 4.11 -8.90
C ASP A 34 -1.47 5.27 -8.29
N SER A 35 -2.13 6.24 -7.64
CA SER A 35 -1.46 7.36 -6.95
C SER A 35 -0.94 7.00 -5.56
N LEU A 36 -1.68 6.21 -4.78
CA LEU A 36 -1.34 5.88 -3.39
C LEU A 36 -0.51 4.60 -3.25
N SER A 37 -0.67 3.65 -4.16
CA SER A 37 0.21 2.48 -4.18
C SER A 37 1.49 2.90 -4.88
N PRO A 38 2.66 2.92 -4.21
CA PRO A 38 3.89 2.74 -4.98
C PRO A 38 3.66 1.44 -5.76
N ALA A 39 3.64 1.55 -7.09
CA ALA A 39 3.47 0.40 -7.95
C ALA A 39 4.68 -0.50 -7.68
N ILE A 40 4.54 -1.47 -6.77
CA ILE A 40 5.61 -2.42 -6.47
C ILE A 40 5.99 -3.02 -7.82
N THR A 41 7.20 -2.70 -8.28
CA THR A 41 7.65 -3.10 -9.61
C THR A 41 7.67 -4.62 -9.67
N ALA A 42 7.58 -5.18 -10.87
CA ALA A 42 7.63 -6.64 -11.03
C ALA A 42 8.88 -7.24 -10.36
N GLU A 43 9.99 -6.50 -10.39
CA GLU A 43 11.27 -6.84 -9.76
C GLU A 43 11.14 -6.89 -8.23
N GLN A 44 10.59 -5.84 -7.61
CA GLN A 44 10.36 -5.81 -6.15
C GLN A 44 9.39 -6.92 -5.70
N ARG A 45 8.38 -7.24 -6.51
CA ARG A 45 7.46 -8.36 -6.22
C ARG A 45 8.19 -9.69 -6.22
N MET A 46 9.08 -9.93 -7.18
CA MET A 46 9.87 -11.16 -7.24
C MET A 46 10.83 -11.26 -6.06
N GLU A 47 11.48 -10.16 -5.67
CA GLU A 47 12.41 -10.13 -4.53
C GLU A 47 11.70 -10.46 -3.21
N ILE A 48 10.57 -9.79 -2.92
CA ILE A 48 9.76 -10.05 -1.72
C ILE A 48 9.25 -11.49 -1.70
N THR A 49 8.79 -11.99 -2.85
CA THR A 49 8.30 -13.37 -2.98
C THR A 49 9.43 -14.38 -2.72
N GLY A 50 10.63 -14.15 -3.27
CA GLY A 50 11.79 -14.98 -3.02
C GLY A 50 12.21 -15.00 -1.55
N ALA A 51 12.24 -13.83 -0.90
CA ALA A 51 12.55 -13.71 0.52
C ALA A 51 11.53 -14.45 1.41
N LEU A 52 10.24 -14.35 1.08
CA LEU A 52 9.18 -15.08 1.78
C LEU A 52 9.33 -16.60 1.65
N PHE A 53 9.62 -17.10 0.45
CA PHE A 53 9.86 -18.52 0.25
C PHE A 53 11.10 -19.01 0.99
N ALA A 54 12.19 -18.24 1.00
CA ALA A 54 13.40 -18.58 1.75
C ALA A 54 13.12 -18.69 3.26
N LEU A 55 12.38 -17.73 3.83
CA LEU A 55 11.94 -17.76 5.23
C LEU A 55 11.06 -18.99 5.52
N PHE A 56 10.12 -19.28 4.63
CA PHE A 56 9.24 -20.44 4.77
C PHE A 56 10.03 -21.75 4.81
N VAL A 57 10.96 -21.94 3.85
CA VAL A 57 11.82 -23.13 3.79
C VAL A 57 12.70 -23.20 5.03
N PHE A 58 13.27 -22.09 5.47
CA PHE A 58 14.11 -22.04 6.68
C PHE A 58 13.34 -22.52 7.93
N VAL A 59 12.14 -21.97 8.17
CA VAL A 59 11.29 -22.38 9.29
C VAL A 59 10.92 -23.85 9.19
N TRP A 60 10.60 -24.34 7.98
CA TRP A 60 10.28 -25.75 7.75
C TRP A 60 11.47 -26.66 8.07
N VAL A 61 12.68 -26.34 7.61
CA VAL A 61 13.90 -27.09 7.91
C VAL A 61 14.18 -27.11 9.42
N CYS A 62 14.14 -25.95 10.09
CA CYS A 62 14.33 -25.86 11.53
C CYS A 62 13.31 -26.72 12.29
N LYS A 63 12.04 -26.68 11.88
CA LYS A 63 10.99 -27.51 12.49
C LYS A 63 11.24 -29.01 12.27
N THR A 64 11.62 -29.41 11.06
CA THR A 64 11.89 -30.81 10.72
C THR A 64 13.09 -31.35 11.49
N VAL A 65 14.18 -30.59 11.57
CA VAL A 65 15.36 -30.95 12.36
C VAL A 65 14.99 -31.11 13.83
N ARG A 66 14.26 -30.16 14.41
CA ARG A 66 13.80 -30.24 15.82
C ARG A 66 12.90 -31.46 16.08
N ASN A 67 12.10 -31.90 15.12
CA ASN A 67 11.25 -33.08 15.28
C ASN A 67 12.00 -34.41 15.10
N ALA A 68 13.19 -34.38 14.49
CA ALA A 68 14.01 -35.57 14.24
C ALA A 68 14.99 -35.90 15.37
N PHE A 69 15.24 -34.94 16.27
CA PHE A 69 16.02 -35.08 17.50
C PHE A 69 15.11 -35.05 18.72
#